data_AF-A0A7C6F2X9-F1
#
_entry.id   AF-A0A7C6F2X9-F1
#
_cell.length_a   1.000
_cell.length_b   1.000
_cell.length_c   1.000
_cell.angle_alpha   90.00
_cell.angle_beta   90.00
_cell.angle_gamma   90.00
#
_symmetry.space_group_name_H-M   'P 1'
#
loop_
_entity.id
_entity.type
_entity.pdbx_description
1 polymer ?
#
loop_
_entity_poly.entity_id
_entity_poly.type
_entity_poly.pdbx_seq_one_letter_code
_entity_poly.pdbx_strand_id
1 'polypeptide(L)'
;MRRRAALIGLLALLTPAQQRLTVEQLVSFVRSSIQLRHTDGQLAAYLRKVELSERLDDRTIEELQGLGAGPRTVEALRALRDASRDLPPPAAPAAKPAAPAIPPPSPAEQQRVLQEVREYATNYVRSLPDFICTQVTRRYVDPTGLEFWSQQDVITARLTYFEHREDYKVVLI
;
A
#
# COMPACT_ATOMS: atom_id res chain seq x y z
N MET A 1 -46.98 -61.44 32.80
CA MET A 1 -45.98 -60.44 33.24
C MET A 1 -44.59 -61.08 33.36
N ARG A 2 -43.74 -61.00 32.33
CA ARG A 2 -42.28 -61.19 32.44
C ARG A 2 -41.63 -60.28 31.39
N ARG A 3 -40.81 -59.34 31.86
CA ARG A 3 -40.31 -58.15 31.15
C ARG A 3 -39.20 -58.52 30.16
N ARG A 4 -39.28 -57.97 28.94
CA ARG A 4 -38.21 -57.91 27.93
C ARG A 4 -37.68 -56.47 27.82
N ALA A 5 -36.46 -56.36 27.27
CA ALA A 5 -35.87 -55.21 26.59
C ALA A 5 -35.30 -54.08 27.49
N ALA A 6 -34.24 -53.37 27.12
CA ALA A 6 -33.18 -53.51 26.12
C ALA A 6 -32.15 -52.41 26.44
N LEU A 7 -30.86 -52.70 26.28
CA LEU A 7 -29.81 -51.68 26.30
C LEU A 7 -29.98 -50.74 25.09
N ILE A 8 -30.00 -49.43 25.32
CA ILE A 8 -29.78 -48.42 24.29
C ILE A 8 -28.52 -47.66 24.69
N GLY A 9 -27.43 -47.93 23.97
CA GLY A 9 -26.19 -47.17 24.03
C GLY A 9 -26.37 -45.83 23.31
N LEU A 10 -26.09 -44.75 24.02
CA LEU A 10 -26.09 -43.39 23.50
C LEU A 10 -24.80 -43.16 22.69
N LEU A 11 -24.86 -43.37 21.38
CA LEU A 11 -23.76 -43.07 20.47
C LEU A 11 -23.81 -41.57 20.13
N ALA A 12 -23.03 -40.75 20.84
CA ALA A 12 -22.85 -39.35 20.51
C ALA A 12 -22.02 -39.23 19.22
N LEU A 13 -22.66 -38.81 18.13
CA LEU A 13 -21.99 -38.44 16.88
C LEU A 13 -21.19 -37.14 17.13
N LEU A 14 -19.89 -37.28 17.37
CA LEU A 14 -18.92 -36.20 17.24
C LEU A 14 -18.71 -35.93 15.75
N THR A 15 -19.46 -35.00 15.18
CA THR A 15 -19.12 -34.43 13.87
C THR A 15 -17.82 -33.63 14.02
N PRO A 16 -16.77 -33.88 13.21
CA PRO A 16 -15.62 -33.00 13.21
C PRO A 16 -16.06 -31.61 12.75
N ALA A 17 -15.91 -30.61 13.61
CA ALA A 17 -16.11 -29.22 13.25
C ALA A 17 -14.98 -28.81 12.30
N GLN A 18 -15.19 -28.98 11.00
CA GLN A 18 -14.26 -28.55 9.97
C GLN A 18 -14.27 -27.01 9.95
N GLN A 19 -13.15 -26.40 10.37
CA GLN A 19 -13.04 -24.95 10.48
C GLN A 19 -13.07 -24.33 9.07
N ARG A 20 -14.17 -23.68 8.74
CA ARG A 20 -14.29 -22.88 7.50
C ARG A 20 -13.64 -21.52 7.71
N LEU A 21 -12.81 -21.09 6.77
CA LEU A 21 -12.18 -19.77 6.78
C LEU A 21 -12.90 -18.80 5.84
N THR A 22 -12.99 -17.54 6.24
CA THR A 22 -13.38 -16.45 5.34
C THR A 22 -12.23 -16.11 4.39
N VAL A 23 -12.52 -15.43 3.28
CA VAL A 23 -11.47 -14.97 2.35
C VAL A 23 -10.54 -13.97 3.05
N GLU A 24 -11.06 -13.14 3.96
CA GLU A 24 -10.25 -12.23 4.77
C GLU A 24 -9.27 -12.99 5.69
N GLN A 25 -9.75 -14.03 6.39
CA GLN A 25 -8.91 -14.87 7.25
C GLN A 25 -7.83 -15.58 6.44
N LEU A 26 -8.18 -16.13 5.28
CA LEU A 26 -7.22 -16.73 4.34
C LEU A 26 -6.13 -15.73 3.94
N VAL A 27 -6.51 -14.53 3.49
CA VAL A 27 -5.56 -13.48 3.06
C VAL A 27 -4.65 -13.08 4.21
N SER A 28 -5.20 -12.86 5.41
CA SER A 28 -4.41 -12.50 6.61
C SER A 28 -3.41 -13.59 6.97
N PHE A 29 -3.80 -14.86 6.88
CA PHE A 29 -2.98 -16.02 7.17
C PHE A 29 -1.84 -16.19 6.16
N VAL A 30 -2.12 -16.07 4.86
CA VAL A 30 -1.11 -16.18 3.80
C VAL A 30 -0.10 -15.03 3.91
N ARG A 31 -0.57 -13.79 4.11
CA ARG A 31 0.32 -12.64 4.32
C ARG A 31 1.24 -12.84 5.53
N SER A 32 0.68 -13.29 6.65
CA SER A 32 1.45 -13.57 7.86
C SER A 32 2.47 -14.69 7.64
N SER A 33 2.08 -15.76 6.92
CA SER A 33 2.97 -16.88 6.61
C SER A 33 4.13 -16.48 5.70
N ILE A 34 3.90 -15.59 4.74
CA ILE A 34 4.95 -15.04 3.87
C ILE A 34 5.91 -14.16 4.70
N GLN A 35 5.38 -13.27 5.55
CA GLN A 35 6.19 -12.42 6.43
C GLN A 35 7.06 -13.24 7.40
N LEU A 36 6.50 -14.33 7.95
CA LEU A 36 7.19 -15.29 8.81
C LEU A 36 8.08 -16.28 8.04
N ARG A 37 8.20 -16.13 6.71
CA ARG A 37 9.03 -16.96 5.82
C ARG A 37 8.76 -18.47 5.93
N HIS A 38 7.49 -18.85 6.08
CA HIS A 38 7.09 -20.25 5.96
C HIS A 38 7.42 -20.80 4.57
N THR A 39 7.76 -22.09 4.49
CA THR A 39 8.09 -22.71 3.19
C THR A 39 6.84 -22.86 2.33
N ASP A 40 6.97 -22.65 1.02
CA ASP A 40 5.88 -22.77 0.04
C ASP A 40 5.17 -24.13 0.13
N GLY A 41 5.92 -25.21 0.32
CA GLY A 41 5.35 -26.55 0.47
C GLY A 41 4.50 -26.74 1.74
N GLN A 42 4.93 -26.17 2.87
CA GLN A 42 4.17 -26.25 4.12
C GLN A 42 2.88 -25.42 4.04
N LEU A 43 2.97 -24.21 3.47
CA LEU A 43 1.82 -23.34 3.28
C LEU A 43 0.79 -23.99 2.34
N ALA A 44 1.22 -24.53 1.21
CA ALA A 44 0.35 -25.25 0.28
C ALA A 44 -0.32 -26.48 0.92
N ALA A 45 0.42 -27.26 1.72
CA ALA A 45 -0.12 -28.42 2.41
C ALA A 45 -1.18 -28.06 3.46
N TYR A 46 -1.05 -26.90 4.11
CA TYR A 46 -2.07 -26.36 5.01
C TYR A 46 -3.32 -25.93 4.24
N LEU A 47 -3.14 -25.15 3.16
CA LEU A 47 -4.24 -24.64 2.34
C LEU A 47 -5.10 -25.77 1.74
N ARG A 48 -4.53 -26.92 1.40
CA ARG A 48 -5.28 -28.09 0.91
C ARG A 48 -6.27 -28.69 1.93
N LYS A 49 -6.12 -28.38 3.21
CA LYS A 49 -7.00 -28.86 4.29
C LYS A 49 -8.06 -27.83 4.71
N VAL A 50 -7.97 -26.61 4.17
CA VAL A 50 -8.87 -25.51 4.47
C VAL A 50 -10.12 -25.63 3.60
N GLU A 51 -11.27 -25.32 4.18
CA GLU A 51 -12.49 -25.04 3.44
C GLU A 51 -12.84 -23.57 3.57
N LEU A 52 -13.31 -22.94 2.49
CA LEU A 52 -13.75 -21.55 2.53
C LEU A 52 -15.25 -21.46 2.82
N SER A 53 -15.65 -20.39 3.50
CA SER A 53 -17.06 -20.02 3.66
C SER A 53 -17.53 -19.01 2.61
N GLU A 54 -16.61 -18.44 1.84
CA GLU A 54 -16.84 -17.38 0.87
C GLU A 54 -16.08 -17.69 -0.43
N ARG A 55 -16.57 -17.15 -1.53
CA ARG A 55 -15.94 -17.33 -2.84
C ARG A 55 -14.62 -16.58 -2.93
N LEU A 56 -13.52 -17.31 -3.14
CA LEU A 56 -12.23 -16.73 -3.51
C LEU A 56 -12.25 -16.35 -4.99
N ASP A 57 -11.66 -15.22 -5.35
CA ASP A 57 -11.57 -14.73 -6.73
C ASP A 57 -10.12 -14.72 -7.24
N ASP A 58 -9.96 -14.65 -8.57
CA ASP A 58 -8.66 -14.66 -9.24
C ASP A 58 -7.77 -13.49 -8.84
N ARG A 59 -8.38 -12.32 -8.68
CA ARG A 59 -7.68 -11.10 -8.27
C ARG A 59 -6.98 -11.29 -6.92
N THR A 60 -7.64 -11.87 -5.93
CA THR A 60 -7.03 -12.10 -4.62
C THR A 60 -5.83 -13.06 -4.73
N ILE A 61 -5.90 -14.08 -5.60
CA ILE A 61 -4.78 -15.00 -5.84
C ILE A 61 -3.60 -14.27 -6.47
N GLU A 62 -3.83 -13.42 -7.47
CA GLU A 62 -2.80 -12.62 -8.13
C GLU A 62 -2.12 -11.66 -7.15
N GLU A 63 -2.90 -11.02 -6.27
CA GLU A 63 -2.37 -10.15 -5.20
C GLU A 63 -1.48 -10.95 -4.24
N LEU A 64 -1.90 -12.14 -3.80
CA LEU A 64 -1.11 -13.00 -2.91
C LEU A 64 0.16 -13.52 -3.59
N GLN A 65 0.10 -13.84 -4.89
CA GLN A 65 1.26 -14.20 -5.69
C GLN A 65 2.26 -13.03 -5.77
N GLY A 66 1.78 -11.81 -6.02
CA GLY A 66 2.60 -10.59 -6.04
C GLY A 66 3.28 -10.30 -4.69
N LEU A 67 2.68 -10.72 -3.58
CA LEU A 67 3.26 -10.61 -2.24
C LEU A 67 4.31 -11.69 -1.93
N GLY A 68 4.49 -12.68 -2.79
CA GLY A 68 5.50 -13.73 -2.63
C GLY A 68 4.94 -15.12 -2.31
N ALA A 69 3.65 -15.37 -2.54
CA ALA A 69 3.13 -16.74 -2.52
C ALA A 69 3.80 -17.56 -3.65
N GLY A 70 4.44 -18.66 -3.27
CA GLY A 70 5.15 -19.53 -4.20
C GLY A 70 4.22 -20.37 -5.08
N PRO A 71 4.78 -21.09 -6.08
CA PRO A 71 4.00 -21.79 -7.08
C PRO A 71 3.08 -22.87 -6.51
N ARG A 72 3.49 -23.61 -5.45
CA ARG A 72 2.61 -24.62 -4.84
C ARG A 72 1.50 -23.98 -4.02
N THR A 73 1.79 -22.86 -3.36
CA THR A 73 0.78 -22.08 -2.63
C THR A 73 -0.27 -21.55 -3.60
N VAL A 74 0.15 -20.99 -4.75
CA VAL A 74 -0.76 -20.49 -5.78
C VAL A 74 -1.61 -21.61 -6.38
N GLU A 75 -1.05 -22.79 -6.61
CA GLU A 75 -1.80 -23.98 -7.06
C GLU A 75 -2.88 -24.36 -6.03
N ALA A 76 -2.54 -24.40 -4.74
CA ALA A 76 -3.50 -24.69 -3.68
C ALA A 76 -4.60 -23.61 -3.57
N LEU A 77 -4.26 -22.33 -3.75
CA LEU A 77 -5.22 -21.23 -3.78
C LEU A 77 -6.18 -21.33 -4.98
N ARG A 78 -5.70 -21.74 -6.16
CA ARG A 78 -6.55 -21.99 -7.34
C ARG A 78 -7.52 -23.15 -7.09
N ALA A 79 -7.06 -24.22 -6.46
CA ALA A 79 -7.94 -25.32 -6.07
C ALA A 79 -9.02 -24.88 -5.06
N LEU A 80 -8.67 -24.02 -4.09
CA LEU A 80 -9.64 -23.44 -3.15
C LEU A 80 -10.65 -22.52 -3.85
N ARG A 81 -10.21 -21.71 -4.82
CA ARG A 81 -11.09 -20.90 -5.66
C ARG A 81 -12.11 -21.77 -6.37
N ASP A 82 -11.66 -22.84 -7.03
CA ASP A 82 -12.54 -23.75 -7.76
C ASP A 82 -13.55 -24.44 -6.83
N ALA A 83 -13.12 -24.85 -5.63
CA ALA A 83 -14.01 -25.42 -4.61
C ALA A 83 -15.00 -24.39 -4.03
N SER A 84 -14.62 -23.11 -3.98
CA SER A 84 -15.42 -22.01 -3.42
C SER A 84 -16.34 -21.32 -4.44
N ARG A 85 -16.35 -21.76 -5.71
CA ARG A 85 -17.04 -21.07 -6.81
C ARG A 85 -18.52 -20.81 -6.55
N ASP A 86 -19.18 -21.76 -5.91
CA ASP A 86 -20.63 -21.74 -5.67
C ASP A 86 -21.00 -21.11 -4.31
N LEU A 87 -20.02 -20.56 -3.58
CA LEU A 87 -20.22 -19.84 -2.32
C LEU A 87 -20.63 -18.38 -2.56
N PRO A 88 -21.26 -17.71 -1.57
CA PRO A 88 -21.52 -16.28 -1.67
C PRO A 88 -20.21 -15.49 -1.83
N PRO A 89 -20.23 -14.36 -2.56
CA PRO A 89 -19.08 -13.46 -2.63
C PRO A 89 -18.69 -12.99 -1.22
N PRO A 90 -17.41 -12.67 -0.97
CA PRO A 90 -16.97 -12.14 0.31
C PRO A 90 -17.80 -10.93 0.68
N ALA A 91 -18.19 -10.81 1.96
CA ALA A 91 -18.82 -9.59 2.42
C ALA A 91 -17.88 -8.41 2.11
N ALA A 92 -18.42 -7.32 1.57
CA ALA A 92 -17.62 -6.13 1.31
C ALA A 92 -16.83 -5.80 2.59
N PRO A 93 -15.49 -5.59 2.51
CA PRO A 93 -14.69 -5.32 3.70
C PRO A 93 -15.39 -4.24 4.51
N ALA A 94 -15.60 -4.50 5.81
CA ALA A 94 -16.20 -3.50 6.69
C ALA A 94 -15.47 -2.18 6.44
N ALA A 95 -16.23 -1.15 6.06
CA ALA A 95 -15.64 0.13 5.69
C ALA A 95 -14.63 0.51 6.76
N LYS A 96 -13.36 0.69 6.38
CA LYS A 96 -12.33 1.13 7.33
C LYS A 96 -12.92 2.30 8.10
N PRO A 97 -12.85 2.31 9.45
CA PRO A 97 -13.37 3.42 10.22
C PRO A 97 -12.88 4.71 9.59
N ALA A 98 -13.81 5.61 9.24
CA ALA A 98 -13.44 6.89 8.66
C ALA A 98 -12.38 7.50 9.58
N ALA A 99 -11.24 7.89 9.00
CA ALA A 99 -10.23 8.58 9.78
C ALA A 99 -10.91 9.75 10.49
N PRO A 100 -10.62 10.00 11.78
CA PRO A 100 -11.23 11.10 12.49
C PRO A 100 -11.03 12.39 11.68
N ALA A 101 -12.14 13.05 11.34
CA ALA A 101 -12.10 14.29 10.59
C ALA A 101 -11.41 15.35 11.46
N ILE A 102 -10.22 15.78 11.06
CA ILE A 102 -9.53 16.88 11.72
C ILE A 102 -10.27 18.15 11.28
N PRO A 103 -10.90 18.89 12.21
CA PRO A 103 -11.57 20.13 11.85
C PRO A 103 -10.52 21.13 11.31
N PRO A 104 -10.92 22.04 10.39
CA PRO A 104 -10.02 23.09 9.96
C PRO A 104 -9.59 23.94 11.17
N PRO A 105 -8.39 24.55 11.13
CA PRO A 105 -7.97 25.48 12.17
C PRO A 105 -8.99 26.60 12.33
N SER A 106 -9.10 27.14 13.54
CA SER A 106 -9.97 28.29 13.80
C SER A 106 -9.59 29.48 12.91
N PRO A 107 -10.52 30.41 12.60
CA PRO A 107 -10.20 31.60 11.82
C PRO A 107 -9.03 32.42 12.39
N ALA A 108 -8.90 32.47 13.72
CA ALA A 108 -7.79 33.13 14.41
C ALA A 108 -6.44 32.42 14.16
N GLU A 109 -6.42 31.08 14.21
CA GLU A 109 -5.21 30.31 13.89
C GLU A 109 -4.83 30.44 12.42
N GLN A 110 -5.81 30.44 11.51
CA GLN A 110 -5.56 30.67 10.08
C GLN A 110 -4.94 32.05 9.85
N GLN A 111 -5.48 33.09 10.48
CA GLN A 111 -4.92 34.44 10.40
C GLN A 111 -3.49 34.51 10.93
N ARG A 112 -3.22 33.87 12.08
CA ARG A 112 -1.88 33.78 12.65
C ARG A 112 -0.89 33.13 11.69
N VAL A 113 -1.24 31.96 11.15
CA VAL A 113 -0.37 31.23 10.20
C VAL A 113 -0.12 32.07 8.93
N LEU A 114 -1.15 32.72 8.39
CA LEU A 114 -1.00 33.58 7.21
C LEU A 114 -0.10 34.79 7.49
N GLN A 115 -0.17 35.35 8.69
CA GLN A 115 0.69 36.47 9.10
C GLN A 115 2.15 36.01 9.21
N GLU A 116 2.40 34.89 9.88
CA GLU A 116 3.74 34.29 10.00
C GLU A 116 4.36 33.99 8.63
N VAL A 117 3.57 33.43 7.71
CA VAL A 117 4.04 33.15 6.33
C VAL A 117 4.39 34.44 5.58
N ARG A 118 3.57 35.50 5.70
CA ARG A 118 3.88 36.79 5.06
C ARG A 118 5.15 37.41 5.62
N GLU A 119 5.32 37.39 6.94
CA GLU A 119 6.50 37.93 7.60
C GLU A 119 7.76 37.17 7.20
N TYR A 120 7.71 35.84 7.18
CA TYR A 120 8.80 34.99 6.70
C TYR A 120 9.14 35.29 5.24
N ALA A 121 8.15 35.28 4.34
CA ALA A 121 8.37 35.48 2.92
C ALA A 121 8.95 36.87 2.61
N THR A 122 8.46 37.91 3.29
CA THR A 122 8.94 39.29 3.12
C THR A 122 10.39 39.45 3.60
N ASN A 123 10.79 38.71 4.63
CA ASN A 123 12.13 38.80 5.21
C ASN A 123 13.10 37.71 4.70
N TYR A 124 12.65 36.78 3.86
CA TYR A 124 13.44 35.63 3.42
C TYR A 124 14.79 36.05 2.82
N VAL A 125 14.78 36.95 1.83
CA VAL A 125 16.00 37.45 1.16
C VAL A 125 16.94 38.14 2.15
N ARG A 126 16.41 38.89 3.12
CA ARG A 126 17.20 39.57 4.16
C ARG A 126 17.90 38.58 5.10
N SER A 127 17.27 37.42 5.33
CA SER A 127 17.79 36.36 6.19
C SER A 127 18.84 35.46 5.53
N LEU A 128 19.01 35.56 4.21
CA LEU A 128 20.01 34.76 3.49
C LEU A 128 21.43 35.14 3.94
N PRO A 129 22.27 34.16 4.30
CA PRO A 129 23.68 34.41 4.57
C PRO A 129 24.42 34.68 3.25
N ASP A 130 25.65 35.17 3.35
CA ASP A 130 26.53 35.21 2.19
C ASP A 130 26.87 33.77 1.75
N PHE A 131 26.78 33.50 0.44
CA PHE A 131 27.11 32.19 -0.12
C PHE A 131 27.70 32.27 -1.52
N ILE A 132 28.39 31.20 -1.91
CA ILE A 132 28.92 30.98 -3.25
C ILE A 132 28.53 29.58 -3.73
N CYS A 133 28.04 29.46 -4.95
CA CYS A 133 27.69 28.17 -5.54
C CYS A 133 27.98 28.12 -7.05
N THR A 134 28.00 26.90 -7.59
CA THR A 134 28.02 26.65 -9.03
C THR A 134 26.60 26.36 -9.47
N GLN A 135 26.01 27.25 -10.26
CA GLN A 135 24.70 27.08 -10.88
C GLN A 135 24.86 26.45 -12.26
N VAL A 136 24.12 25.37 -12.52
CA VAL A 136 24.04 24.71 -13.83
C VAL A 136 22.62 24.84 -14.36
N THR A 137 22.45 25.59 -15.44
CA THR A 137 21.15 25.83 -16.08
C THR A 137 21.06 25.01 -17.36
N ARG A 138 20.17 24.01 -17.39
CA ARG A 138 19.89 23.21 -18.60
C ARG A 138 18.63 23.73 -19.26
N ARG A 139 18.75 24.25 -20.49
CA ARG A 139 17.61 24.79 -21.22
C ARG A 139 17.11 23.76 -22.22
N TYR A 140 15.81 23.49 -22.18
CA TYR A 140 15.13 22.63 -23.13
C TYR A 140 14.16 23.47 -23.93
N VAL A 141 14.06 23.20 -25.22
CA VAL A 141 13.14 23.87 -26.13
C VAL A 141 12.43 22.84 -26.99
N ASP A 142 11.15 23.10 -27.25
CA ASP A 142 10.38 22.42 -28.27
C ASP A 142 9.93 23.46 -29.31
N PRO A 143 10.65 23.57 -30.44
CA PRO A 143 10.26 24.49 -31.51
C PRO A 143 8.94 24.10 -32.20
N THR A 144 8.49 22.84 -32.05
CA THR A 144 7.33 22.29 -32.76
C THR A 144 6.03 22.43 -31.96
N GLY A 145 6.11 22.54 -30.63
CA GLY A 145 4.96 22.57 -29.72
C GLY A 145 4.22 21.24 -29.62
N LEU A 146 4.85 20.15 -30.03
CA LEU A 146 4.30 18.78 -30.02
C LEU A 146 4.86 17.93 -28.86
N GLU A 147 5.39 18.59 -27.83
CA GLU A 147 6.08 17.98 -26.68
C GLU A 147 7.40 17.27 -27.05
N PHE A 148 8.01 17.64 -28.19
CA PHE A 148 9.32 17.15 -28.61
C PHE A 148 10.44 18.03 -28.04
N TRP A 149 10.60 17.97 -26.72
CA TRP A 149 11.63 18.74 -26.02
C TRP A 149 13.04 18.25 -26.38
N SER A 150 13.91 19.18 -26.77
CA SER A 150 15.32 18.94 -27.03
C SER A 150 16.19 19.87 -26.17
N GLN A 151 17.34 19.39 -25.72
CA GLN A 151 18.27 20.23 -24.94
C GLN A 151 18.92 21.24 -25.89
N GLN A 152 18.77 22.52 -25.58
CA GLN A 152 19.37 23.63 -26.32
C GLN A 152 20.83 23.83 -25.90
N ASP A 153 21.08 24.01 -24.60
CA ASP A 153 22.42 24.24 -24.02
C ASP A 153 22.47 23.97 -22.51
N VAL A 154 23.69 24.03 -21.96
CA VAL A 154 23.97 23.91 -20.52
C VAL A 154 24.88 25.06 -20.09
N ILE A 155 24.31 26.06 -19.42
CA ILE A 155 25.06 27.23 -18.93
C ILE A 155 25.53 26.95 -17.50
N THR A 156 26.85 26.98 -17.28
CA THR A 156 27.45 26.88 -15.93
C THR A 156 27.94 28.25 -15.49
N ALA A 157 27.43 28.74 -14.36
CA ALA A 157 27.82 30.02 -13.78
C ALA A 157 28.24 29.84 -12.31
N ARG A 158 29.20 30.64 -11.87
CA ARG A 158 29.43 30.87 -10.45
C ARG A 158 28.48 31.96 -9.99
N LEU A 159 27.62 31.63 -9.03
CA LEU A 159 26.71 32.54 -8.35
C LEU A 159 27.30 32.89 -6.99
N THR A 160 27.43 34.18 -6.70
CA THR A 160 27.76 34.68 -5.37
C THR A 160 26.61 35.54 -4.87
N TYR A 161 26.17 35.30 -3.65
CA TYR A 161 25.30 36.18 -2.88
C TYR A 161 26.13 36.80 -1.77
N PHE A 162 26.39 38.10 -1.85
CA PHE A 162 27.22 38.83 -0.88
C PHE A 162 26.61 40.21 -0.61
N GLU A 163 26.50 40.61 0.65
CA GLU A 163 25.88 41.89 1.05
C GLU A 163 24.49 42.10 0.40
N HIS A 164 23.66 41.06 0.42
CA HIS A 164 22.31 41.07 -0.18
C HIS A 164 22.28 41.35 -1.69
N ARG A 165 23.36 41.03 -2.41
CA ARG A 165 23.45 41.15 -3.87
C ARG A 165 23.91 39.86 -4.53
N GLU A 166 23.22 39.48 -5.60
CA GLU A 166 23.60 38.38 -6.48
C GLU A 166 24.55 38.87 -7.58
N ASP A 167 25.64 38.16 -7.80
CA ASP A 167 26.55 38.31 -8.95
C ASP A 167 26.74 36.97 -9.65
N TYR A 168 26.71 37.01 -10.97
CA TYR A 168 26.79 35.84 -11.84
C TYR A 168 28.00 35.94 -12.76
N LYS A 169 28.87 34.92 -12.72
CA LYS A 169 30.00 34.80 -13.65
C LYS A 169 29.88 33.50 -14.42
N VAL A 170 29.55 33.59 -15.72
CA VAL A 170 29.51 32.44 -16.61
C VAL A 170 30.92 31.84 -16.75
N VAL A 171 31.03 30.53 -16.55
CA VAL A 171 32.28 29.77 -16.61
C VAL A 171 32.34 28.91 -17.87
N LEU A 172 31.20 28.30 -18.24
CA LEU A 172 31.09 27.40 -19.38
C LEU A 172 29.69 27.55 -20.02
N ILE A 173 29.65 27.41 -21.34
CA ILE A 173 28.43 27.24 -22.16
C ILE A 173 28.62 25.98 -22.98
#